data_AF-A0A5K7ZFN5-F1
#
_entry.id   AF-A0A5K7ZFN5-F1
#
_cell.length_a   1.000
_cell.length_b   1.000
_cell.length_c   1.000
_cell.angle_alpha   90.00
_cell.angle_beta   90.00
_cell.angle_gamma   90.00
#
_symmetry.space_group_name_H-M   'P 1'
#
loop_
_entity.id
_entity.type
_entity.pdbx_description
1 polymer ?
#
loop_
_entity_poly.entity_id
_entity_poly.type
_entity_poly.pdbx_seq_one_letter_code
_entity_poly.pdbx_strand_id
1 'polypeptide(L)'
;MIRAFQIRRIIYNRMPKNRWVSIREIYHLVEKFGDLDNEDFYPSAPDNNEPKWKRNVRNVLLADKRNERLSWKVGEEKYRLSG
;
A
#
# COMPACT_ATOMS: atom_id res chain seq x y z
N MET A 1 0.57 14.42 -5.48
CA MET A 1 0.07 13.07 -5.22
C MET A 1 1.22 12.07 -5.23
N ILE A 2 1.30 11.20 -4.22
CA ILE A 2 2.31 10.14 -4.12
C ILE A 2 2.26 9.19 -5.32
N ARG A 3 3.44 8.84 -5.84
CA ARG A 3 3.58 7.98 -7.03
C ARG A 3 3.75 6.51 -6.65
N ALA A 4 3.37 5.63 -7.58
CA ALA A 4 3.45 4.18 -7.40
C ALA A 4 4.85 3.69 -7.01
N PHE A 5 5.92 4.25 -7.60
CA PHE A 5 7.30 3.86 -7.26
C PHE A 5 7.69 4.24 -5.82
N GLN A 6 7.20 5.38 -5.31
CA GLN A 6 7.43 5.81 -3.93
C GLN A 6 6.71 4.89 -2.95
N ILE A 7 5.44 4.56 -3.23
CA ILE A 7 4.67 3.59 -2.46
C ILE A 7 5.40 2.24 -2.42
N ARG A 8 5.82 1.71 -3.58
CA ARG A 8 6.56 0.44 -3.66
C ARG A 8 7.85 0.52 -2.84
N ARG A 9 8.62 1.60 -2.95
CA ARG A 9 9.83 1.81 -2.15
C ARG A 9 9.54 1.77 -0.64
N ILE A 10 8.43 2.37 -0.19
CA ILE A 10 8.04 2.33 1.22
C ILE A 10 7.67 0.91 1.63
N ILE A 11 6.78 0.25 0.89
CA ILE A 11 6.33 -1.13 1.13
C ILE A 11 7.55 -2.05 1.30
N TYR A 12 8.45 -2.10 0.30
CA TYR A 12 9.55 -3.07 0.28
C TYR A 12 10.69 -2.76 1.26
N ASN A 13 10.82 -1.51 1.72
CA ASN A 13 11.87 -1.13 2.67
C ASN A 13 11.39 -1.02 4.11
N ARG A 14 10.09 -0.85 4.35
CA ARG A 14 9.54 -0.56 5.69
C ARG A 14 8.64 -1.66 6.22
N MET A 15 8.06 -2.50 5.37
CA MET A 15 7.30 -3.64 5.88
C MET A 15 8.24 -4.65 6.56
N PRO A 16 7.84 -5.20 7.72
CA PRO A 16 8.58 -6.28 8.35
C PRO A 16 8.61 -7.51 7.45
N LYS A 17 9.81 -8.05 7.24
CA LYS A 17 10.01 -9.30 6.49
C LYS A 17 9.50 -10.50 7.27
N ASN A 18 9.06 -11.54 6.56
CA ASN A 18 8.56 -12.80 7.11
C ASN A 18 7.36 -12.67 8.08
N ARG A 19 6.69 -11.51 8.13
CA ARG A 19 5.50 -11.25 8.94
C ARG A 19 4.30 -10.90 8.06
N TRP A 20 3.14 -11.45 8.39
CA TRP A 20 1.87 -11.00 7.80
C TRP A 20 1.50 -9.62 8.35
N VAL A 21 1.18 -8.69 7.46
CA VAL A 21 0.86 -7.29 7.75
C VAL A 21 -0.49 -6.99 7.10
N SER A 22 -1.41 -6.41 7.86
CA SER A 22 -2.72 -6.00 7.35
C SER A 22 -2.61 -4.82 6.39
N ILE A 23 -3.57 -4.67 5.47
CA ILE A 23 -3.66 -3.50 4.60
C ILE A 23 -3.70 -2.19 5.40
N ARG A 24 -4.33 -2.20 6.59
CA ARG A 24 -4.36 -1.04 7.50
C ARG A 24 -2.96 -0.68 7.98
N GLU A 25 -2.15 -1.64 8.43
CA GLU A 25 -0.75 -1.37 8.81
C GLU A 25 0.07 -0.84 7.63
N ILE A 26 -0.14 -1.35 6.42
CA ILE A 26 0.52 -0.83 5.21
C ILE A 26 0.12 0.62 4.95
N TYR A 27 -1.16 0.96 5.14
CA TYR A 27 -1.61 2.35 5.05
C TYR A 27 -0.87 3.25 6.05
N HIS A 28 -0.73 2.83 7.31
CA HIS A 28 0.02 3.60 8.31
C HIS A 28 1.49 3.77 7.92
N LEU A 29 2.13 2.76 7.31
CA LEU A 29 3.51 2.89 6.82
C LEU A 29 3.61 3.93 5.70
N VAL A 30 2.67 3.93 4.75
CA VAL A 30 2.67 4.88 3.63
C VAL A 30 2.32 6.29 4.09
N GLU A 31 1.39 6.44 5.03
CA GLU A 31 1.06 7.74 5.62
C GLU A 31 2.23 8.30 6.44
N LYS A 32 2.96 7.45 7.17
CA LYS A 32 4.10 7.87 8.00
C LYS A 32 5.36 8.20 7.21
N PHE A 33 5.63 7.48 6.12
CA PHE A 33 6.90 7.57 5.38
C PHE A 33 6.75 8.10 3.96
N GLY A 34 5.52 8.32 3.50
CA GLY A 34 5.21 8.89 2.19
C GLY A 34 5.16 10.40 2.22
N ASP A 35 5.61 11.00 1.13
CA ASP A 35 5.44 12.43 0.87
C ASP A 35 4.05 12.64 0.26
N LEU A 36 3.03 12.64 1.13
CA LEU A 36 1.63 12.85 0.74
C LEU A 36 1.35 14.35 0.67
N ASP A 37 0.71 14.79 -0.42
CA ASP A 37 0.22 16.17 -0.54
C ASP A 37 -1.30 16.26 -0.46
N ASN A 38 -1.84 17.48 -0.53
CA ASN A 38 -3.28 17.71 -0.35
C ASN A 38 -4.15 16.91 -1.34
N GLU A 39 -3.66 16.65 -2.56
CA GLU A 39 -4.43 15.90 -3.55
C GLU A 39 -4.57 14.42 -3.18
N ASP A 40 -3.62 13.85 -2.43
CA ASP A 40 -3.66 12.47 -1.97
C ASP A 40 -4.86 12.18 -1.07
N PHE A 41 -5.31 13.19 -0.32
CA PHE A 41 -6.41 13.10 0.63
C PHE A 41 -7.78 13.33 0.00
N TYR A 42 -7.85 13.75 -1.28
CA TYR A 42 -9.12 13.88 -1.97
C TYR A 42 -9.79 12.51 -2.19
N PRO A 43 -11.13 12.47 -2.27
CA PRO A 43 -11.88 11.28 -2.62
C PRO A 43 -11.38 10.64 -3.92
N SER A 44 -11.35 9.31 -3.95
CA SER A 44 -10.89 8.55 -5.11
C SER A 44 -11.93 8.45 -6.24
N ALA A 45 -13.21 8.65 -5.92
CA ALA A 45 -14.31 8.81 -6.86
C ALA A 45 -15.43 9.67 -6.22
N PRO A 46 -16.35 10.28 -7.00
CA PRO A 46 -17.42 11.13 -6.47
C PRO A 46 -18.25 10.49 -5.35
N ASP A 47 -18.53 9.19 -5.45
CA ASP A 47 -19.34 8.44 -4.47
C ASP A 47 -18.49 7.62 -3.49
N ASN A 48 -17.16 7.78 -3.51
CA ASN A 48 -16.24 7.04 -2.65
C ASN A 48 -15.30 7.99 -1.89
N ASN A 49 -15.60 8.18 -0.61
CA ASN A 49 -14.82 9.01 0.31
C ASN A 49 -13.43 8.45 0.66
N GLU A 50 -13.06 7.30 0.13
CA GLU A 50 -11.71 6.80 0.33
C GLU A 50 -10.67 7.72 -0.32
N PRO A 51 -9.63 8.15 0.43
CA PRO A 51 -8.53 8.94 -0.10
C PRO A 51 -7.82 8.27 -1.28
N LYS A 52 -7.47 9.06 -2.30
CA LYS A 52 -6.73 8.61 -3.50
C LYS A 52 -5.48 7.81 -3.15
N TRP A 53 -4.72 8.18 -2.12
CA TRP A 53 -3.50 7.48 -1.76
C TRP A 53 -3.75 6.04 -1.30
N LYS A 54 -4.83 5.75 -0.57
CA LYS A 54 -5.17 4.38 -0.13
C LYS A 54 -5.50 3.49 -1.33
N ARG A 55 -6.24 4.03 -2.30
CA ARG A 55 -6.47 3.36 -3.59
C ARG A 55 -5.16 3.10 -4.33
N ASN A 56 -4.26 4.09 -4.38
CA ASN A 56 -2.96 3.94 -5.03
C ASN A 56 -2.11 2.84 -4.36
N VAL A 57 -2.16 2.73 -3.03
CA VAL A 57 -1.51 1.62 -2.28
C VAL A 57 -2.07 0.27 -2.71
N ARG A 58 -3.39 0.11 -2.77
CA ARG A 58 -3.99 -1.14 -3.25
C ARG A 58 -3.62 -1.45 -4.69
N ASN A 59 -3.59 -0.45 -5.57
CA ASN A 59 -3.18 -0.64 -6.96
C ASN A 59 -1.74 -1.16 -7.06
N VAL A 60 -0.82 -0.63 -6.25
CA VAL A 60 0.57 -1.13 -6.18
C VAL A 60 0.62 -2.57 -5.69
N LEU A 61 -0.10 -2.89 -4.61
CA LEU A 61 -0.15 -4.26 -4.07
C LEU A 61 -0.76 -5.26 -5.06
N LEU A 62 -1.81 -4.85 -5.79
CA LEU A 62 -2.43 -5.66 -6.84
C LEU A 62 -1.48 -5.90 -8.01
N ALA A 63 -0.78 -4.86 -8.47
CA ALA A 63 0.21 -4.98 -9.54
C ALA A 63 1.38 -5.88 -9.14
N ASP A 64 1.77 -5.86 -7.87
CA ASP A 64 2.90 -6.63 -7.35
C ASP A 64 2.52 -8.07 -6.92
N LYS A 65 1.28 -8.53 -7.12
CA LYS A 65 0.90 -9.93 -6.86
C LYS A 65 1.69 -10.95 -7.68
N ARG A 66 2.35 -10.55 -8.77
CA ARG A 66 3.23 -11.47 -9.52
C ARG A 66 4.67 -11.44 -9.02
N ASN A 67 4.99 -10.59 -8.05
CA ASN A 67 6.32 -10.48 -7.48
C ASN A 67 6.51 -11.58 -6.43
N GLU A 68 7.50 -12.46 -6.64
CA GLU A 68 7.86 -13.56 -5.74
C GLU A 68 8.20 -13.11 -4.30
N ARG A 69 8.60 -11.84 -4.14
CA ARG A 69 8.94 -11.26 -2.85
C ARG A 69 7.71 -10.86 -2.03
N LEU A 70 6.51 -10.79 -2.63
CA LEU A 70 5.28 -10.33 -1.98
C LEU A 70 4.22 -11.44 -2.00
N SER A 71 3.99 -12.07 -0.85
CA SER A 71 2.87 -12.97 -0.65
C SER A 71 1.62 -12.20 -0.19
N TRP A 72 0.42 -12.69 -0.56
CA TRP A 72 -0.85 -12.22 -0.01
C TRP A 72 -1.71 -13.38 0.46
N LYS A 73 -2.54 -13.15 1.47
CA LYS A 73 -3.58 -14.09 1.90
C LYS A 73 -4.90 -13.72 1.25
N VAL A 74 -5.45 -14.64 0.47
CA VAL A 74 -6.80 -14.49 -0.11
C VAL A 74 -7.82 -14.39 1.02
N GLY A 75 -8.69 -13.38 0.97
CA GLY A 75 -9.77 -13.17 1.94
C GLY A 75 -9.40 -12.45 3.25
N GLU A 76 -8.11 -12.27 3.58
CA GLU A 76 -7.69 -11.64 4.84
C GLU A 76 -7.12 -10.22 4.70
N GLU A 77 -6.95 -9.71 3.47
CA GLU A 77 -6.27 -8.42 3.18
C GLU A 77 -4.91 -8.27 3.88
N LYS A 78 -4.17 -9.38 3.98
CA LYS A 78 -2.82 -9.43 4.58
C LYS A 78 -1.76 -9.73 3.53
N TYR A 79 -0.60 -9.10 3.72
CA TYR A 79 0.56 -9.19 2.84
C TYR A 79 1.80 -9.52 3.64
N ARG A 80 2.77 -10.19 3.02
CA ARG A 80 4.04 -10.56 3.66
C ARG A 80 5.17 -10.43 2.65
N LEU A 81 6.26 -9.80 3.06
CA LEU A 81 7.50 -9.81 2.30
C LEU A 81 8.37 -11.02 2.66
N SER A 82 8.99 -11.63 1.67
CA SER A 82 10.01 -12.67 1.85
C SER A 82 11.32 -12.07 2.42
N GLY A 83 12.02 -12.89 3.21
CA GLY A 83 13.34 -12.61 3.84
C GLY A 83 14.42 -12.22 2.85
#